data_AF-A0A0D0LHU8-F1
#
_entry.id   AF-A0A0D0LHU8-F1
#
_cell.length_a   1.000
_cell.length_b   1.000
_cell.length_c   1.000
_cell.angle_alpha   90.00
_cell.angle_beta   90.00
_cell.angle_gamma   90.00
#
_symmetry.space_group_name_H-M   'P 1'
#
loop_
_entity.id
_entity.type
_entity.pdbx_description
1 polymer ?
#
loop_
_entity_poly.entity_id
_entity_poly.type
_entity_poly.pdbx_seq_one_letter_code
_entity_poly.pdbx_strand_id
1 'polypeptide(L)'
;HLTPPFIGQGMGAGLRDAYNLTWKVAGVLGGTLPDAALDTYEQERRPHAQAMIRQAVSVGWAMNGGGDRTAALRRRAFPVLTHVPGLSSTVTDSATPRLHRSLFVRGGSVAPWRLEGTLCPNATTDDGTRFDRVAPFRFTVVTTDLPERAQRQEITRRGAEVLLVTPGSEHGRWLRRGRASAAIVRPDRTVMATGRSLSALHTLVPALGPSDLDR
;
A
#
# COMPACT_ATOMS: atom_id res chain seq x y z
N HIS A 1 10.46 11.46 11.48
CA HIS A 1 9.77 12.77 11.39
C HIS A 1 8.94 13.00 12.65
N LEU A 2 8.81 14.24 13.14
CA LEU A 2 7.97 14.56 14.32
C LEU A 2 6.50 14.75 13.89
N THR A 3 5.54 14.27 14.70
CA THR A 3 4.11 14.46 14.46
C THR A 3 3.40 14.80 15.76
N PRO A 4 2.43 15.73 15.75
CA PRO A 4 1.53 15.92 16.88
C PRO A 4 0.78 14.61 17.23
N PRO A 5 0.57 14.30 18.52
CA PRO A 5 0.03 13.00 18.96
C PRO A 5 -1.50 12.89 18.80
N PHE A 6 -2.15 13.73 18.01
CA PHE A 6 -3.61 13.81 17.90
C PHE A 6 -4.25 12.63 17.15
N ILE A 7 -3.47 11.86 16.39
CA ILE A 7 -3.97 10.71 15.61
C ILE A 7 -3.19 9.42 15.90
N GLY A 8 -2.32 9.41 16.91
CA GLY A 8 -1.56 8.22 17.32
C GLY A 8 -0.60 7.65 16.26
N GLN A 9 -0.25 8.41 15.21
CA GLN A 9 0.50 7.87 14.05
C GLN A 9 2.03 7.90 14.18
N GLY A 10 2.60 8.42 15.28
CA GLY A 10 4.07 8.57 15.41
C GLY A 10 4.83 7.26 15.23
N MET A 11 4.54 6.25 16.06
CA MET A 11 5.17 4.93 15.98
C MET A 11 4.79 4.18 14.69
N GLY A 12 3.51 4.21 14.32
CA GLY A 12 3.01 3.54 13.12
C GLY A 12 3.63 4.08 11.83
N ALA A 13 3.93 5.37 11.77
CA ALA A 13 4.62 5.96 10.63
C ALA A 13 6.08 5.50 10.54
N GLY A 14 6.81 5.46 11.67
CA GLY A 14 8.18 4.94 11.72
C GLY A 14 8.27 3.47 11.30
N LEU A 15 7.33 2.62 11.76
CA LEU A 15 7.26 1.23 11.30
C LEU A 15 7.03 1.13 9.79
N ARG A 16 6.11 1.92 9.23
CA ARG A 16 5.88 1.94 7.77
C ARG A 16 7.10 2.41 6.99
N ASP A 17 7.86 3.36 7.52
CA ASP A 17 9.12 3.81 6.92
C ASP A 17 10.15 2.67 6.92
N ALA A 18 10.30 1.95 8.02
CA ALA A 18 11.18 0.78 8.11
C ALA A 18 10.75 -0.32 7.12
N TYR A 19 9.46 -0.69 7.11
CA TYR A 19 8.94 -1.69 6.15
C TYR A 19 9.19 -1.29 4.69
N ASN A 20 9.07 0.01 4.36
CA ASN A 20 9.32 0.51 3.01
C ASN A 20 10.80 0.48 2.62
N LEU A 21 11.69 0.77 3.57
CA LEU A 21 13.13 0.92 3.33
C LEU A 21 13.87 -0.42 3.33
N THR A 22 13.56 -1.33 4.25
CA THR A 22 14.35 -2.55 4.50
C THR A 22 14.51 -3.42 3.24
N TRP A 23 13.43 -3.66 2.49
CA TRP A 23 13.51 -4.50 1.29
C TRP A 23 14.27 -3.82 0.14
N LYS A 24 14.25 -2.47 0.09
CA LYS A 24 15.02 -1.70 -0.91
C LYS A 24 16.51 -1.77 -0.62
N VAL A 25 16.89 -1.58 0.65
CA VAL A 25 18.28 -1.72 1.10
C VAL A 25 18.78 -3.15 0.86
N ALA A 26 18.02 -4.16 1.28
CA ALA A 26 18.38 -5.55 1.05
C ALA A 26 18.52 -5.85 -0.46
N GLY A 27 17.61 -5.32 -1.28
CA GLY A 27 17.65 -5.52 -2.72
C GLY A 27 18.87 -4.88 -3.40
N VAL A 28 19.24 -3.66 -3.00
CA VAL A 28 20.43 -2.96 -3.51
C VAL A 28 21.73 -3.64 -3.06
N LEU A 29 21.85 -3.96 -1.76
CA LEU A 29 23.01 -4.68 -1.24
C LEU A 29 23.18 -6.08 -1.87
N GLY A 30 22.06 -6.74 -2.21
CA GLY A 30 22.05 -8.03 -2.90
C GLY A 30 22.21 -7.94 -4.42
N GLY A 31 22.42 -6.76 -5.01
CA GLY A 31 22.57 -6.59 -6.46
C GLY A 31 21.30 -6.86 -7.28
N THR A 32 20.15 -6.94 -6.62
CA THR A 32 18.86 -7.29 -7.24
C THR A 32 18.02 -6.07 -7.62
N LEU A 33 18.33 -4.91 -7.04
CA LEU A 33 17.69 -3.63 -7.36
C LEU A 33 18.78 -2.61 -7.70
N PRO A 34 18.49 -1.65 -8.59
CA PRO A 34 19.41 -0.54 -8.87
C PRO A 34 19.50 0.41 -7.67
N ASP A 35 20.60 1.14 -7.52
CA ASP A 35 20.78 2.14 -6.44
C ASP A 35 19.65 3.17 -6.38
N ALA A 36 19.11 3.55 -7.54
CA ALA A 36 17.94 4.43 -7.67
C ALA A 36 16.67 3.90 -6.95
N ALA A 37 16.65 2.63 -6.54
CA ALA A 37 15.61 2.10 -5.67
C ALA A 37 15.56 2.82 -4.33
N LEU A 38 16.71 3.22 -3.77
CA LEU A 38 16.78 3.93 -2.49
C LEU A 38 16.20 5.35 -2.58
N ASP A 39 16.37 6.03 -3.71
CA ASP A 39 15.77 7.36 -3.94
C ASP A 39 14.24 7.33 -3.83
N THR A 40 13.63 6.17 -4.15
CA THR A 40 12.18 6.01 -4.03
C THR A 40 11.68 6.03 -2.59
N TYR A 41 12.54 5.80 -1.58
CA TYR A 41 12.13 5.89 -0.18
C TYR A 41 11.67 7.31 0.15
N GLU A 42 12.50 8.33 -0.08
CA GLU A 42 12.09 9.71 0.18
C GLU A 42 10.92 10.12 -0.72
N GLN A 43 10.99 9.77 -2.01
CA GLN A 43 9.94 10.06 -2.99
C GLN A 43 8.55 9.57 -2.53
N GLU A 44 8.49 8.37 -1.93
CA GLU A 44 7.25 7.77 -1.45
C GLU A 44 6.85 8.26 -0.06
N ARG A 45 7.81 8.32 0.87
CA ARG A 45 7.54 8.47 2.31
C ARG A 45 7.44 9.92 2.76
N ARG A 46 8.15 10.85 2.13
CA ARG A 46 8.04 12.29 2.44
C ARG A 46 6.63 12.84 2.23
N PRO A 47 5.99 12.71 1.05
CA PRO A 47 4.62 13.21 0.85
C PRO A 47 3.61 12.48 1.74
N HIS A 48 3.80 11.18 1.96
CA HIS A 48 2.96 10.39 2.86
C HIS A 48 3.02 10.90 4.31
N ALA A 49 4.21 11.11 4.86
CA ALA A 49 4.42 11.64 6.20
C ALA A 49 3.84 13.06 6.33
N GLN A 50 4.05 13.92 5.33
CA GLN A 50 3.46 15.27 5.31
C GLN A 50 1.94 15.24 5.35
N ALA A 51 1.30 14.35 4.58
CA ALA A 51 -0.16 14.22 4.58
C ALA A 51 -0.69 13.80 5.96
N MET A 52 -0.06 12.81 6.60
CA MET A 52 -0.43 12.39 7.96
C MET A 52 -0.20 13.49 9.00
N ILE A 53 0.91 14.23 8.92
CA ILE A 53 1.19 15.35 9.84
C ILE A 53 0.15 16.46 9.67
N ARG A 54 -0.21 16.81 8.42
CA ARG A 54 -1.26 17.79 8.14
C ARG A 54 -2.60 17.35 8.75
N GLN A 55 -2.96 16.08 8.59
CA GLN A 55 -4.16 15.52 9.21
C GLN A 55 -4.09 15.61 10.75
N ALA A 56 -2.95 15.28 11.35
CA ALA A 56 -2.75 15.39 12.80
C ALA A 56 -2.91 16.84 13.29
N VAL A 57 -2.33 17.80 12.57
CA VAL A 57 -2.46 19.23 12.87
C VAL A 57 -3.91 19.70 12.74
N SER A 58 -4.62 19.29 11.68
CA SER A 58 -6.03 19.63 11.48
C SER A 58 -6.93 19.08 12.59
N VAL A 59 -6.71 17.83 13.02
CA VAL A 59 -7.43 17.24 14.16
C VAL A 59 -7.11 18.00 15.45
N GLY A 60 -5.83 18.28 15.71
CA GLY A 60 -5.40 19.06 16.87
C GLY A 60 -6.02 20.46 16.92
N TRP A 61 -6.11 21.14 15.77
CA TRP A 61 -6.78 22.42 15.65
C TRP A 61 -8.30 22.30 15.90
N ALA A 62 -8.96 21.26 15.40
CA ALA A 62 -10.39 21.04 15.70
C ALA A 62 -10.67 20.77 17.19
N MET A 63 -9.71 20.15 17.89
CA MET A 63 -9.81 19.88 19.33
C MET A 63 -9.53 21.13 20.18
N ASN A 64 -8.43 21.83 19.88
CA ASN A 64 -7.85 22.86 20.77
C ASN A 64 -7.85 24.29 20.19
N GLY A 65 -7.94 24.42 18.86
CA GLY A 65 -7.82 25.67 18.14
C GLY A 65 -9.16 26.37 17.98
N GLY A 66 -9.62 27.06 19.03
CA GLY A 66 -10.79 27.89 18.89
C GLY A 66 -11.22 28.65 20.15
N GLY A 67 -11.28 29.98 20.07
CA GLY A 67 -11.99 30.80 21.05
C GLY A 67 -13.50 30.48 21.10
N ASP A 68 -14.26 31.16 21.96
CA ASP A 68 -15.65 30.82 22.29
C ASP A 68 -16.59 30.62 21.08
N ARG A 69 -16.35 31.36 19.99
CA ARG A 69 -17.15 31.31 18.75
C ARG A 69 -17.00 29.99 17.98
N THR A 70 -15.79 29.45 17.90
CA THR A 70 -15.46 28.15 17.31
C THR A 70 -15.98 26.99 18.17
N ALA A 71 -15.99 27.14 19.50
CA ALA A 71 -16.59 26.16 20.40
C ALA A 71 -18.12 26.06 20.23
N ALA A 72 -18.79 27.18 19.96
CA ALA A 72 -20.23 27.22 19.66
C ALA A 72 -20.57 26.58 18.30
N LEU A 73 -19.76 26.87 17.27
CA LEU A 73 -19.91 26.25 15.95
C LEU A 73 -19.73 24.73 16.02
N ARG A 74 -18.72 24.25 16.77
CA ARG A 74 -18.48 22.82 17.01
C ARG A 74 -19.70 22.15 17.66
N ARG A 75 -20.28 22.74 18.70
CA ARG A 75 -21.48 22.18 19.39
C ARG A 75 -22.70 22.04 18.48
N ARG A 76 -22.86 22.91 17.48
CA ARG A 76 -23.98 22.85 16.52
C ARG A 76 -23.70 21.98 15.30
N ALA A 77 -22.45 21.93 14.84
CA ALA A 77 -22.07 21.15 13.66
C ALA A 77 -21.88 19.66 13.97
N PHE A 78 -21.39 19.30 15.16
CA PHE A 78 -21.08 17.91 15.53
C PHE A 78 -22.29 16.95 15.43
N PRO A 79 -23.49 17.30 15.93
CA PRO A 79 -24.66 16.42 15.82
C PRO A 79 -25.16 16.26 14.38
N VAL A 80 -24.97 17.28 13.54
CA VAL A 80 -25.38 17.24 12.13
C VAL A 80 -24.40 16.40 11.32
N LEU A 81 -23.09 16.51 11.60
CA LEU A 81 -22.05 15.72 10.95
C LEU A 81 -22.18 14.22 11.22
N THR A 82 -22.66 13.80 12.40
CA THR A 82 -22.85 12.38 12.72
C THR A 82 -24.06 11.76 12.03
N HIS A 83 -24.98 12.57 11.50
CA HIS A 83 -26.19 12.13 10.79
C HIS A 83 -26.00 12.06 9.26
N VAL A 84 -24.83 12.45 8.74
CA VAL A 84 -24.48 12.30 7.32
C VAL A 84 -23.76 10.95 7.12
N PRO A 85 -24.43 9.92 6.58
CA PRO A 85 -23.78 8.66 6.26
C PRO A 85 -22.62 8.87 5.28
N GLY A 86 -21.41 8.42 5.65
CA GLY A 86 -20.18 8.56 4.86
C GLY A 86 -19.17 9.59 5.39
N LEU A 87 -19.60 10.53 6.25
CA LEU A 87 -18.69 11.51 6.84
C LEU A 87 -17.97 10.94 8.08
N SER A 88 -18.67 10.13 8.87
CA SER A 88 -18.08 9.37 9.99
C SER A 88 -17.02 8.37 9.52
N SER A 89 -17.20 7.74 8.35
CA SER A 89 -16.19 6.82 7.80
C SER A 89 -14.91 7.53 7.40
N THR A 90 -14.92 8.82 7.06
CA THR A 90 -13.70 9.58 6.76
C THR A 90 -12.92 9.97 8.03
N VAL A 91 -13.63 10.09 9.17
CA VAL A 91 -13.02 10.39 10.48
C VAL A 91 -12.49 9.12 11.15
N THR A 92 -13.09 7.95 10.87
CA THR A 92 -12.64 6.64 11.36
C THR A 92 -11.77 5.87 10.37
N ASP A 93 -11.69 6.28 9.09
CA ASP A 93 -10.80 5.63 8.14
C ASP A 93 -9.36 5.88 8.55
N SER A 94 -8.74 4.82 9.07
CA SER A 94 -7.30 4.76 9.26
C SER A 94 -6.56 4.54 7.93
N ALA A 95 -7.26 4.70 6.79
CA ALA A 95 -6.71 4.62 5.46
C ALA A 95 -5.53 5.58 5.32
N THR A 96 -4.34 5.01 5.27
CA THR A 96 -3.12 5.78 5.04
C THR A 96 -3.15 6.37 3.64
N PRO A 97 -2.60 7.58 3.45
CA PRO A 97 -2.44 8.17 2.13
C PRO A 97 -1.75 7.20 1.17
N ARG A 98 -2.15 7.25 -0.10
CA ARG A 98 -1.54 6.42 -1.14
C ARG A 98 -0.11 6.86 -1.39
N LEU A 99 0.78 5.91 -1.70
CA LEU A 99 2.12 6.26 -2.18
C LEU A 99 2.02 6.90 -3.57
N HIS A 100 2.84 7.93 -3.77
CA HIS A 100 2.96 8.58 -5.07
C HIS A 100 3.72 7.71 -6.07
N ARG A 101 3.64 8.08 -7.35
CA ARG A 101 4.38 7.42 -8.44
C ARG A 101 5.88 7.38 -8.11
N SER A 102 6.45 6.20 -8.26
CA SER A 102 7.88 5.92 -8.11
C SER A 102 8.29 4.79 -9.07
N LEU A 103 9.55 4.35 -9.00
CA LEU A 103 10.00 3.14 -9.71
C LEU A 103 9.14 1.90 -9.36
N PHE A 104 8.62 1.83 -8.14
CA PHE A 104 7.85 0.70 -7.61
C PHE A 104 6.37 1.02 -7.36
N VAL A 105 5.86 2.11 -7.94
CA VAL A 105 4.43 2.44 -7.99
C VAL A 105 4.12 2.95 -9.40
N ARG A 106 3.70 2.03 -10.28
CA ARG A 106 3.44 2.27 -11.70
C ARG A 106 2.03 2.79 -11.92
N GLY A 107 1.79 4.02 -11.48
CA GLY A 107 0.53 4.72 -11.72
C GLY A 107 0.50 6.14 -11.20
N GLY A 108 -0.07 7.07 -11.98
CA GLY A 108 -0.38 8.43 -11.53
C GLY A 108 -1.67 8.49 -10.70
N SER A 109 -1.68 9.43 -9.75
CA SER A 109 -2.72 9.64 -8.73
C SER A 109 -3.95 10.38 -9.28
N VAL A 110 -4.75 9.74 -10.13
CA VAL A 110 -5.90 10.44 -10.75
C VAL A 110 -7.24 9.71 -10.65
N ALA A 111 -7.25 8.42 -10.31
CA ALA A 111 -8.50 7.65 -10.26
C ALA A 111 -8.74 7.02 -8.87
N PRO A 112 -9.92 7.21 -8.27
CA PRO A 112 -10.24 6.69 -6.93
C PRO A 112 -10.32 5.16 -6.89
N TRP A 113 -10.64 4.50 -8.00
CA TRP A 113 -10.66 3.03 -8.09
C TRP A 113 -9.28 2.41 -8.25
N ARG A 114 -8.23 3.18 -8.57
CA ARG A 114 -6.89 2.61 -8.79
C ARG A 114 -6.33 2.03 -7.50
N LEU A 115 -5.67 0.89 -7.59
CA LEU A 115 -5.07 0.23 -6.42
C LEU A 115 -3.58 0.56 -6.26
N GLU A 116 -2.90 1.08 -7.29
CA GLU A 116 -1.46 1.36 -7.19
C GLU A 116 -1.16 2.35 -6.06
N GLY A 117 -0.15 2.05 -5.26
CA GLY A 117 0.22 2.83 -4.09
C GLY A 117 -0.70 2.65 -2.87
N THR A 118 -1.76 1.86 -2.94
CA THR A 118 -2.55 1.44 -1.77
C THR A 118 -1.96 0.17 -1.14
N LEU A 119 -2.37 -0.16 0.08
CA LEU A 119 -2.07 -1.46 0.67
C LEU A 119 -2.94 -2.54 0.02
N CYS A 120 -2.37 -3.73 -0.14
CA CYS A 120 -3.13 -4.95 -0.38
C CYS A 120 -3.88 -5.34 0.90
N PRO A 121 -5.16 -5.73 0.83
CA PRO A 121 -5.89 -6.24 1.99
C PRO A 121 -5.15 -7.42 2.62
N ASN A 122 -5.07 -7.45 3.95
CA ASN A 122 -4.53 -8.60 4.67
C ASN A 122 -5.61 -9.67 4.89
N ALA A 123 -6.26 -10.08 3.81
CA ALA A 123 -7.35 -11.04 3.85
C ALA A 123 -6.83 -12.48 3.94
N THR A 124 -7.69 -13.37 4.41
CA THR A 124 -7.41 -14.80 4.44
C THR A 124 -7.56 -15.40 3.04
N THR A 125 -6.61 -16.22 2.63
CA THR A 125 -6.65 -16.99 1.38
C THR A 125 -7.53 -18.23 1.53
N ASP A 126 -7.82 -18.90 0.42
CA ASP A 126 -8.76 -20.03 0.40
C ASP A 126 -8.26 -21.24 1.23
N ASP A 127 -6.95 -21.31 1.52
CA ASP A 127 -6.28 -22.30 2.39
C ASP A 127 -6.26 -21.89 3.88
N GLY A 128 -6.84 -20.75 4.26
CA GLY A 128 -6.86 -20.26 5.64
C GLY A 128 -5.63 -19.44 6.05
N THR A 129 -4.65 -19.24 5.16
CA THR A 129 -3.46 -18.43 5.43
C THR A 129 -3.78 -16.93 5.33
N ARG A 130 -3.22 -16.08 6.19
CA ARG A 130 -3.32 -14.62 6.01
C ARG A 130 -2.31 -14.13 4.98
N PHE A 131 -2.68 -13.14 4.18
CA PHE A 131 -1.81 -12.61 3.12
C PHE A 131 -0.43 -12.15 3.62
N ASP A 132 -0.33 -11.60 4.83
CA ASP A 132 0.95 -11.23 5.46
C ASP A 132 1.91 -12.41 5.71
N ARG A 133 1.38 -13.63 5.82
CA ARG A 133 2.14 -14.88 5.90
C ARG A 133 2.38 -15.51 4.52
N VAL A 134 1.64 -15.09 3.50
CA VAL A 134 1.93 -15.48 2.12
C VAL A 134 3.19 -14.76 1.66
N ALA A 135 4.22 -15.55 1.33
CA ALA A 135 5.50 -15.10 0.81
C ALA A 135 6.07 -13.89 1.56
N PRO A 136 6.45 -14.04 2.84
CA PRO A 136 6.93 -12.94 3.66
C PRO A 136 8.12 -12.27 2.99
N PHE A 137 8.10 -10.93 2.94
CA PHE A 137 9.18 -10.08 2.39
C PHE A 137 9.50 -10.28 0.90
N ARG A 138 8.62 -10.94 0.13
CA ARG A 138 8.79 -11.13 -1.32
C ARG A 138 7.77 -10.32 -2.11
N PHE A 139 8.05 -10.11 -3.38
CA PHE A 139 7.02 -9.67 -4.32
C PHE A 139 6.00 -10.78 -4.51
N THR A 140 4.72 -10.43 -4.55
CA THR A 140 3.61 -11.37 -4.73
C THR A 140 2.71 -10.89 -5.85
N VAL A 141 2.45 -11.75 -6.81
CA VAL A 141 1.46 -11.51 -7.87
C VAL A 141 0.14 -12.13 -7.43
N VAL A 142 -0.82 -11.29 -7.09
CA VAL A 142 -2.18 -11.72 -6.73
C VAL A 142 -3.04 -11.67 -7.99
N THR A 143 -3.66 -12.79 -8.38
CA THR A 143 -4.36 -12.90 -9.66
C THR A 143 -5.60 -13.77 -9.56
N THR A 144 -6.66 -13.43 -10.29
CA THR A 144 -7.80 -14.32 -10.57
C THR A 144 -7.58 -15.18 -11.81
N ASP A 145 -6.62 -14.80 -12.65
CA ASP A 145 -6.29 -15.52 -13.88
C ASP A 145 -5.39 -16.71 -13.55
N LEU A 146 -5.73 -17.90 -14.04
CA LEU A 146 -4.90 -19.09 -13.89
C LEU A 146 -3.57 -18.87 -14.66
N PRO A 147 -2.42 -18.84 -13.99
CA PRO A 147 -1.15 -18.57 -14.64
C PRO A 147 -0.73 -19.71 -15.57
N GLU A 148 -0.35 -19.37 -16.79
CA GLU A 148 0.32 -20.29 -17.70
C GLU A 148 1.68 -20.73 -17.13
N ARG A 149 2.19 -21.88 -17.57
CA ARG A 149 3.48 -22.42 -17.11
C ARG A 149 4.63 -21.44 -17.32
N ALA A 150 4.68 -20.77 -18.47
CA ALA A 150 5.71 -19.77 -18.78
C ALA A 150 5.63 -18.55 -17.86
N GLN A 151 4.42 -18.06 -17.57
CA GLN A 151 4.20 -16.93 -16.66
C GLN A 151 4.63 -17.28 -15.23
N ARG A 152 4.25 -18.47 -14.74
CA ARG A 152 4.67 -18.95 -13.42
C ARG A 152 6.20 -19.05 -13.33
N GLN A 153 6.83 -19.63 -14.34
CA GLN A 153 8.30 -19.75 -14.40
C GLN A 153 8.98 -18.37 -14.41
N GLU A 154 8.46 -17.41 -15.17
CA GLU A 154 8.96 -16.03 -15.19
C GLU A 154 8.92 -15.39 -13.80
N ILE A 155 7.76 -15.48 -13.13
CA ILE A 155 7.54 -14.86 -11.82
C ILE A 155 8.45 -15.51 -10.77
N THR A 156 8.55 -16.84 -10.77
CA THR A 156 9.43 -17.59 -9.86
C THR A 156 10.90 -17.28 -10.13
N ARG A 157 11.33 -17.18 -11.40
CA ARG A 157 12.71 -16.83 -11.77
C ARG A 157 13.10 -15.44 -11.25
N ARG A 158 12.14 -14.52 -11.16
CA ARG A 158 12.32 -13.17 -10.59
C ARG A 158 12.21 -13.14 -9.06
N GLY A 159 12.10 -14.29 -8.40
CA GLY A 159 12.03 -14.39 -6.96
C GLY A 159 10.68 -13.99 -6.36
N ALA A 160 9.62 -13.87 -7.16
CA ALA A 160 8.27 -13.54 -6.69
C ALA A 160 7.38 -14.79 -6.53
N GLU A 161 6.30 -14.64 -5.76
CA GLU A 161 5.28 -15.68 -5.55
C GLU A 161 4.01 -15.40 -6.35
N VAL A 162 3.28 -16.44 -6.76
CA VAL A 162 1.96 -16.28 -7.38
C VAL A 162 0.88 -16.75 -6.43
N LEU A 163 0.01 -15.82 -6.03
CA LEU A 163 -1.21 -16.11 -5.28
C LEU A 163 -2.41 -16.10 -6.23
N LEU A 164 -2.86 -17.30 -6.60
CA LEU A 164 -4.13 -17.47 -7.32
C LEU A 164 -5.29 -17.35 -6.32
N VAL A 165 -6.26 -16.48 -6.61
CA VAL A 165 -7.43 -16.26 -5.76
C VAL A 165 -8.71 -16.47 -6.54
N THR A 166 -9.75 -16.97 -5.88
CA THR A 166 -11.07 -17.05 -6.51
C THR A 166 -11.67 -15.64 -6.72
N PRO A 167 -12.43 -15.40 -7.80
CA PRO A 167 -13.11 -14.11 -8.01
C PRO A 167 -14.08 -13.71 -6.89
N GLY A 168 -14.60 -14.71 -6.17
CA GLY A 168 -15.49 -14.54 -5.02
C GLY A 168 -14.77 -14.17 -3.72
N SER A 169 -13.47 -14.44 -3.58
CA SER A 169 -12.68 -14.11 -2.39
C SER A 169 -12.59 -12.59 -2.14
N GLU A 170 -12.12 -12.19 -0.96
CA GLU A 170 -11.89 -10.77 -0.66
C GLU A 170 -10.87 -10.12 -1.60
N HIS A 171 -9.78 -10.84 -1.91
CA HIS A 171 -8.77 -10.42 -2.88
C HIS A 171 -9.37 -10.31 -4.30
N GLY A 172 -10.20 -11.28 -4.71
CA GLY A 172 -10.89 -11.25 -6.01
C GLY A 172 -11.83 -10.05 -6.13
N ARG A 173 -12.63 -9.76 -5.09
CA ARG A 173 -13.48 -8.57 -5.03
C ARG A 173 -12.67 -7.27 -5.02
N TRP A 174 -11.53 -7.27 -4.33
CA TRP A 174 -10.60 -6.13 -4.28
C TRP A 174 -10.00 -5.81 -5.66
N LEU A 175 -9.50 -6.82 -6.37
CA LEU A 175 -9.04 -6.69 -7.76
C LEU A 175 -10.14 -6.16 -8.67
N ARG A 176 -11.36 -6.70 -8.55
CA ARG A 176 -12.52 -6.25 -9.32
C ARG A 176 -12.89 -4.79 -9.06
N ARG A 177 -12.85 -4.32 -7.80
CA ARG A 177 -13.04 -2.89 -7.46
C ARG A 177 -11.98 -2.03 -8.14
N GLY A 178 -10.76 -2.56 -8.26
CA GLY A 178 -9.64 -1.96 -8.99
C GLY A 178 -9.75 -1.97 -10.52
N ARG A 179 -10.78 -2.62 -11.09
CA ARG A 179 -10.89 -2.93 -12.52
C ARG A 179 -9.66 -3.71 -13.04
N ALA A 180 -9.13 -4.61 -12.21
CA ALA A 180 -7.98 -5.45 -12.47
C ALA A 180 -8.33 -6.93 -12.29
N SER A 181 -7.60 -7.82 -12.95
CA SER A 181 -7.60 -9.26 -12.69
C SER A 181 -6.30 -9.72 -12.03
N ALA A 182 -5.25 -8.89 -12.07
CA ALA A 182 -3.97 -9.15 -11.44
C ALA A 182 -3.37 -7.88 -10.82
N ALA A 183 -2.59 -8.07 -9.76
CA ALA A 183 -1.82 -7.03 -9.09
C ALA A 183 -0.45 -7.55 -8.66
N ILE A 184 0.58 -6.71 -8.82
CA ILE A 184 1.90 -6.94 -8.24
C ILE A 184 1.93 -6.21 -6.89
N VAL A 185 2.15 -6.97 -5.83
CA VAL A 185 2.26 -6.48 -4.46
C VAL A 185 3.72 -6.57 -4.02
N ARG A 186 4.21 -5.50 -3.42
CA ARG A 186 5.58 -5.36 -2.91
C ARG A 186 5.78 -6.13 -1.60
N PRO A 187 7.04 -6.35 -1.19
CA PRO A 187 7.38 -6.86 0.14
C PRO A 187 6.74 -6.10 1.30
N ASP A 188 6.57 -4.78 1.16
CA ASP A 188 5.91 -3.90 2.15
C ASP A 188 4.38 -3.86 2.02
N ARG A 189 3.80 -4.81 1.26
CA ARG A 189 2.37 -4.99 1.01
C ARG A 189 1.69 -3.86 0.23
N THR A 190 2.46 -2.93 -0.33
CA THR A 190 1.94 -1.89 -1.22
C THR A 190 1.78 -2.42 -2.64
N VAL A 191 0.71 -2.03 -3.33
CA VAL A 191 0.50 -2.38 -4.74
C VAL A 191 1.44 -1.58 -5.63
N MET A 192 2.29 -2.29 -6.37
CA MET A 192 3.20 -1.72 -7.37
C MET A 192 2.49 -1.43 -8.69
N ALA A 193 1.73 -2.39 -9.20
CA ALA A 193 1.09 -2.30 -10.51
C ALA A 193 -0.18 -3.17 -10.56
N THR A 194 -1.15 -2.78 -11.38
CA THR A 194 -2.33 -3.59 -11.67
C THR A 194 -2.56 -3.74 -13.16
N GLY A 195 -3.27 -4.79 -13.54
CA GLY A 195 -3.52 -5.14 -14.93
C GLY A 195 -4.84 -5.90 -15.08
N ARG A 196 -5.41 -5.83 -16.28
CA ARG A 196 -6.62 -6.58 -16.68
C ARG A 196 -6.32 -8.01 -17.13
N SER A 197 -5.05 -8.38 -17.17
CA SER A 197 -4.58 -9.74 -17.40
C SER A 197 -3.24 -9.95 -16.72
N LEU A 198 -2.96 -11.18 -16.30
CA LEU A 198 -1.64 -11.55 -15.79
C LEU A 198 -0.52 -11.34 -16.83
N SER A 199 -0.80 -11.57 -18.12
CA SER A 199 0.15 -11.37 -19.22
C SER A 199 0.69 -9.93 -19.26
N ALA A 200 -0.11 -8.94 -18.89
CA ALA A 200 0.32 -7.54 -18.87
C ALA A 200 1.29 -7.20 -17.71
N LEU A 201 1.37 -8.06 -16.69
CA LEU A 201 2.10 -7.76 -15.44
C LEU A 201 3.29 -8.66 -15.16
N HIS A 202 3.29 -9.92 -15.59
CA HIS A 202 4.28 -10.91 -15.16
C HIS A 202 5.75 -10.49 -15.41
N THR A 203 6.03 -9.69 -16.45
CA THR A 203 7.37 -9.17 -16.77
C THR A 203 7.77 -7.91 -15.98
N LEU A 204 6.81 -7.28 -15.28
CA LEU A 204 7.02 -6.05 -14.52
C LEU A 204 7.51 -6.29 -13.09
N VAL A 205 7.51 -7.54 -12.62
CA VAL A 205 8.13 -7.91 -11.36
C VAL A 205 9.63 -7.59 -11.46
N PRO A 206 10.22 -6.83 -10.52
CA PRO A 206 11.67 -6.61 -10.51
C PRO A 206 12.40 -7.94 -10.52
N ALA A 207 13.40 -8.10 -11.37
CA ALA A 207 14.20 -9.31 -11.39
C ALA A 207 15.05 -9.33 -10.13
N LEU A 208 14.64 -10.12 -9.13
CA LEU A 208 15.55 -10.43 -8.04
C LEU A 208 16.62 -11.36 -8.61
N GLY A 209 17.81 -10.81 -8.91
CA GLY A 209 18.94 -11.61 -9.37
C GLY A 209 19.23 -12.76 -8.41
N PRO A 210 19.85 -13.87 -8.89
CA PRO A 210 20.34 -14.90 -7.99
C PRO A 210 21.31 -14.25 -7.01
N SER A 211 21.00 -14.34 -5.72
CA SER A 211 21.83 -13.84 -4.64
C SER A 211 23.19 -14.54 -4.68
N ASP A 212 24.27 -13.77 -4.83
CA ASP A 212 25.65 -14.19 -4.52
C ASP A 212 25.85 -14.34 -2.98
N LEU A 213 24.81 -14.66 -2.21
CA LEU A 213 24.87 -14.87 -0.75
C LEU A 213 25.31 -16.30 -0.37
N ASP A 214 25.69 -17.12 -1.35
CA ASP A 214 26.32 -18.44 -1.16
C ASP A 214 27.85 -18.42 -1.47
N ARG A 215 28.52 -17.27 -1.34
CA ARG A 215 29.99 -17.16 -1.41
C ARG A 215 30.61 -16.63 -0.13
#